data_AF-A0A4Q3UTT0-F1
#
_entry.id   AF-A0A4Q3UTT0-F1
#
_cell.length_a   1.000
_cell.length_b   1.000
_cell.length_c   1.000
_cell.angle_alpha   90.00
_cell.angle_beta   90.00
_cell.angle_gamma   90.00
#
_symmetry.space_group_name_H-M   'P 1'
#
loop_
_entity.id
_entity.type
_entity.pdbx_description
1 polymer ?
#
loop_
_entity_poly.entity_id
_entity_poly.type
_entity_poly.pdbx_seq_one_letter_code
_entity_poly.pdbx_strand_id
1 'polypeptide(L)'
;VFNLAEATFLTEQERMLLAERLSNRLDQEGNLHIVSQEDRSQLMNKERTITKLISLLKSALHIQKERKPTKTPNSVIRKRLANKQSTAVKKELRKRPSVD
;
A
#
# COMPACT_ATOMS: atom_id res chain seq x y z
N VAL A 1 -26.51 -1.92 9.02
CA VAL A 1 -26.03 -3.18 8.39
C VAL A 1 -26.13 -3.00 6.89
N PHE A 2 -25.12 -3.43 6.13
CA PHE A 2 -25.07 -3.27 4.68
C PHE A 2 -24.72 -4.61 4.02
N ASN A 3 -25.61 -5.15 3.19
CA ASN A 3 -25.38 -6.43 2.50
C ASN A 3 -24.77 -6.19 1.11
N LEU A 4 -23.66 -6.87 0.81
CA LEU A 4 -22.96 -6.73 -0.48
C LEU A 4 -23.69 -7.39 -1.66
N ALA A 5 -24.45 -8.45 -1.42
CA ALA A 5 -25.20 -9.17 -2.45
C ALA A 5 -26.44 -8.39 -2.90
N GLU A 6 -27.12 -7.70 -1.98
CA GLU A 6 -28.31 -6.89 -2.27
C GLU A 6 -27.99 -5.55 -2.95
N ALA A 7 -26.72 -5.13 -2.94
CA ALA A 7 -26.28 -3.89 -3.58
C ALA A 7 -26.30 -4.04 -5.11
N THR A 8 -27.40 -3.61 -5.73
CA THR A 8 -27.61 -3.62 -7.19
C THR A 8 -26.76 -2.60 -7.96
N PHE A 9 -26.21 -1.62 -7.26
CA PHE A 9 -25.35 -0.58 -7.82
C PHE A 9 -23.87 -1.00 -7.94
N LEU A 10 -23.51 -2.18 -7.42
CA LEU A 10 -22.17 -2.75 -7.57
C LEU A 10 -22.14 -3.71 -8.76
N THR A 11 -21.10 -3.63 -9.56
CA THR A 11 -20.82 -4.65 -10.58
C THR A 11 -20.37 -5.95 -9.92
N GLU A 12 -20.49 -7.07 -10.64
CA GLU A 12 -20.08 -8.38 -10.11
C GLU A 12 -18.58 -8.42 -9.75
N GLN A 13 -17.74 -7.74 -10.54
CA GLN A 13 -16.30 -7.63 -10.27
C GLN A 13 -16.03 -6.85 -8.97
N GLU A 14 -16.73 -5.73 -8.77
CA GLU A 14 -16.62 -4.94 -7.54
C GLU A 14 -17.11 -5.73 -6.33
N ARG A 15 -18.21 -6.48 -6.47
CA ARG A 15 -18.74 -7.33 -5.39
C ARG A 15 -17.74 -8.41 -4.99
N MET A 16 -17.14 -9.12 -5.95
CA MET A 16 -16.11 -10.12 -5.67
C MET A 16 -14.88 -9.48 -5.00
N LEU A 17 -14.41 -8.34 -5.51
CA LEU A 17 -13.27 -7.63 -4.93
C LEU A 17 -13.52 -7.18 -3.48
N LEU A 18 -14.74 -6.68 -3.22
CA LEU A 18 -15.17 -6.31 -1.88
C LEU A 18 -15.29 -7.51 -0.95
N ALA A 19 -15.86 -8.62 -1.42
CA ALA A 19 -15.98 -9.85 -0.64
C ALA A 19 -14.60 -10.41 -0.25
N GLU A 20 -13.63 -10.38 -1.17
CA GLU A 20 -12.26 -10.83 -0.91
C GLU A 20 -11.56 -9.89 0.10
N ARG A 21 -11.55 -8.58 -0.18
CA ARG A 21 -10.79 -7.59 0.62
C ARG A 21 -11.41 -7.30 1.98
N LEU A 22 -12.73 -7.40 2.10
CA LEU A 22 -13.46 -7.18 3.35
C LEU A 22 -13.86 -8.48 4.04
N SER A 23 -13.36 -9.63 3.60
CA SER A 23 -13.63 -10.96 4.20
C SER A 23 -13.56 -10.98 5.73
N ASN A 24 -12.55 -10.34 6.32
CA ASN A 24 -12.38 -10.25 7.78
C ASN A 24 -13.38 -9.30 8.50
N ARG A 25 -14.18 -8.55 7.76
CA ARG A 25 -15.15 -7.56 8.25
C ARG A 25 -16.60 -7.93 7.94
N LEU A 26 -16.83 -8.99 7.18
CA LEU A 26 -18.15 -9.50 6.84
C LEU A 26 -18.56 -10.58 7.83
N ASP A 27 -19.86 -10.68 8.10
CA ASP A 27 -20.43 -11.84 8.80
C ASP A 27 -20.63 -13.02 7.83
N GLN A 28 -21.13 -14.15 8.36
CA GLN A 28 -21.37 -15.38 7.58
C GLN A 28 -22.42 -15.20 6.47
N GLU A 29 -23.28 -14.18 6.59
CA GLU A 29 -24.33 -13.86 5.63
C GLU A 29 -23.87 -12.80 4.61
N GLY A 30 -22.62 -12.31 4.70
CA GLY A 30 -22.08 -11.30 3.80
C GLY A 30 -22.51 -9.88 4.14
N ASN A 31 -22.95 -9.62 5.37
CA ASN A 31 -23.27 -8.28 5.85
C ASN A 31 -22.06 -7.58 6.44
N LEU A 32 -21.95 -6.29 6.12
CA LEU A 32 -21.00 -5.35 6.69
C LEU A 32 -21.66 -4.55 7.82
N HIS A 33 -21.08 -4.66 9.01
CA HIS A 33 -21.52 -3.95 10.20
C HIS A 33 -20.61 -2.75 10.46
N ILE A 34 -21.19 -1.55 10.45
CA ILE A 34 -20.48 -0.30 10.72
C ILE A 34 -21.20 0.42 11.85
N VAL A 35 -20.44 0.73 12.89
CA VAL A 35 -20.94 1.34 14.12
C VAL A 35 -20.14 2.60 14.39
N SER A 36 -20.82 3.67 14.81
CA SER A 36 -20.21 4.91 15.29
C SER A 36 -20.91 5.35 16.56
N GLN A 37 -20.14 5.56 17.63
CA GLN A 37 -20.61 5.94 18.97
C GLN A 37 -19.79 7.11 19.54
N GLU A 38 -19.30 7.98 18.66
CA GLU A 38 -18.32 9.00 19.02
C GLU A 38 -18.98 10.28 19.56
N ASP A 39 -20.18 10.60 19.08
CA ASP A 39 -20.91 11.80 19.46
C ASP A 39 -22.12 11.47 20.33
N ARG A 40 -22.59 12.44 21.11
CA ARG A 40 -23.86 12.29 21.86
C ARG A 40 -25.09 12.35 20.96
N SER A 41 -24.98 12.99 19.79
CA SER A 41 -26.07 13.14 18.82
C SER A 41 -26.18 11.92 17.91
N GLN A 42 -27.37 11.33 17.84
CA GLN A 42 -27.66 10.23 16.91
C GLN A 42 -27.47 10.67 15.44
N LEU A 43 -27.85 11.91 15.11
CA LEU A 43 -27.71 12.43 13.75
C LEU A 43 -26.23 12.47 13.32
N MET A 44 -25.37 13.01 14.18
CA MET A 44 -23.92 13.06 13.90
C MET A 44 -23.31 11.65 13.80
N ASN A 45 -23.72 10.73 14.68
CA ASN A 45 -23.27 9.34 14.59
C ASN A 45 -23.74 8.66 13.30
N LYS A 46 -24.96 8.95 12.84
CA LYS A 46 -25.49 8.43 11.57
C LYS A 46 -24.68 8.95 10.39
N GLU A 47 -24.43 10.25 10.33
CA GLU A 47 -23.60 10.86 9.28
C GLU A 47 -22.18 10.27 9.27
N ARG A 48 -21.55 10.16 10.44
CA ARG A 48 -20.21 9.59 10.56
C ARG A 48 -20.15 8.12 10.15
N THR A 49 -21.19 7.34 10.46
CA THR A 49 -21.31 5.94 10.00
C THR A 49 -21.33 5.86 8.48
N ILE A 50 -22.09 6.75 7.82
CA ILE A 50 -22.14 6.83 6.35
C ILE A 50 -20.77 7.22 5.78
N THR A 51 -20.09 8.21 6.36
CA THR A 51 -18.74 8.60 5.91
C THR A 51 -17.75 7.45 6.02
N LYS A 52 -17.77 6.71 7.13
CA LYS A 52 -16.92 5.52 7.35
C LYS A 52 -17.23 4.42 6.32
N LEU A 53 -18.50 4.15 6.05
CA LEU A 53 -18.91 3.19 5.02
C LEU A 53 -18.33 3.57 3.66
N ILE A 54 -18.52 4.80 3.23
CA ILE A 54 -18.05 5.28 1.92
C ILE A 54 -16.52 5.22 1.84
N SER A 55 -15.81 5.62 2.90
CA SER A 55 -14.34 5.56 2.95
C SER A 55 -13.82 4.13 2.87
N LEU A 56 -14.47 3.20 3.58
CA LEU A 56 -14.11 1.78 3.56
C LEU A 56 -14.34 1.18 2.17
N LEU A 57 -15.50 1.43 1.55
CA LEU A 57 -15.78 0.94 0.20
C LEU A 57 -14.80 1.52 -0.83
N LYS A 58 -14.50 2.82 -0.76
CA LYS A 58 -13.52 3.46 -1.67
C LYS A 58 -12.13 2.85 -1.55
N SER A 59 -11.65 2.62 -0.33
CA SER A 59 -10.33 2.02 -0.13
C SER A 59 -10.29 0.57 -0.57
N ALA A 60 -11.36 -0.20 -0.29
CA ALA A 60 -11.47 -1.59 -0.72
C ALA A 60 -11.64 -1.74 -2.25
N LEU A 61 -12.27 -0.79 -2.94
CA LEU A 61 -12.38 -0.80 -4.41
C LEU A 61 -11.16 -0.21 -5.12
N HIS A 62 -10.25 0.43 -4.39
CA HIS A 62 -9.08 1.05 -5.00
C HIS A 62 -8.11 -0.01 -5.52
N ILE A 63 -7.92 -0.08 -6.84
CA ILE A 63 -6.92 -0.95 -7.48
C ILE A 63 -5.61 -0.18 -7.58
N GLN A 64 -4.61 -0.61 -6.83
CA GLN A 64 -3.30 0.01 -6.84
C GLN A 64 -2.60 -0.32 -8.17
N LYS A 65 -2.06 0.71 -8.84
CA LYS A 65 -1.30 0.52 -10.08
C LYS A 65 -0.05 -0.31 -9.80
N GLU A 66 0.17 -1.34 -10.61
CA GLU A 66 1.38 -2.16 -10.52
C GLU A 66 2.65 -1.30 -10.58
N ARG A 67 3.56 -1.54 -9.64
CA ARG A 67 4.81 -0.80 -9.56
C ARG A 67 5.80 -1.40 -10.55
N LYS A 68 6.27 -0.59 -11.50
CA LYS A 68 7.36 -0.99 -12.40
C LYS A 68 8.70 -0.87 -11.65
N PRO A 69 9.48 -1.96 -11.53
CA PRO A 69 10.77 -1.89 -10.84
C PRO A 69 11.71 -0.95 -11.59
N THR A 70 12.36 -0.05 -10.85
CA THR A 70 13.37 0.85 -11.40
C THR A 70 14.69 0.13 -11.52
N LYS A 71 15.34 0.22 -12.68
CA LYS A 71 16.73 -0.23 -12.84
C LYS A 71 17.68 0.70 -12.07
N THR A 72 18.81 0.17 -11.58
CA THR A 72 19.87 1.01 -11.01
C THR A 72 20.36 2.03 -12.04
N PRO A 73 20.39 3.33 -11.69
CA PRO A 73 20.75 4.37 -12.66
C PRO A 73 22.23 4.33 -13.01
N ASN A 74 22.55 4.74 -14.24
CA ASN A 74 23.93 4.76 -14.75
C ASN A 74 24.87 5.62 -13.90
N SER A 75 24.37 6.69 -13.29
CA SER A 75 25.15 7.55 -12.38
C SER A 75 25.67 6.78 -11.16
N VAL A 76 24.84 5.91 -10.58
CA VAL A 76 25.23 5.06 -9.43
C VAL A 76 26.28 4.03 -9.85
N ILE A 77 26.12 3.44 -11.04
CA ILE A 77 27.10 2.48 -11.59
C ILE A 77 28.46 3.16 -11.81
N ARG A 78 28.47 4.36 -12.43
CA ARG A 78 29.70 5.15 -12.64
C ARG A 78 30.36 5.55 -11.33
N LYS A 79 29.59 6.04 -10.35
CA LYS A 79 30.10 6.41 -9.02
C LYS A 79 30.74 5.22 -8.31
N ARG A 80 30.12 4.04 -8.38
CA ARG A 80 30.67 2.80 -7.81
C ARG A 80 32.02 2.45 -8.46
N LEU A 81 32.12 2.52 -9.80
CA LEU A 81 33.37 2.23 -10.51
C LEU A 81 34.48 3.21 -10.15
N ALA A 82 34.18 4.51 -10.10
CA ALA A 82 35.14 5.54 -9.67
C ALA A 82 35.62 5.30 -8.23
N ASN A 83 34.71 5.00 -7.31
CA ASN A 83 35.06 4.68 -5.92
C ASN A 83 35.93 3.42 -5.82
N LYS A 84 35.63 2.39 -6.62
CA LYS A 84 36.44 1.16 -6.70
C LYS A 84 37.87 1.47 -7.14
N GLN A 85 38.03 2.29 -8.18
CA GLN A 85 39.35 2.71 -8.68
C GLN A 85 40.12 3.53 -7.64
N SER A 86 39.48 4.55 -7.05
CA SER A 86 40.10 5.37 -6.00
C SER A 86 40.57 4.52 -4.81
N THR A 87 39.77 3.54 -4.39
CA THR A 87 40.13 2.62 -3.31
C THR A 87 41.33 1.74 -3.69
N ALA A 88 41.40 1.26 -4.94
CA ALA A 88 42.53 0.46 -5.41
C ALA A 88 43.83 1.27 -5.40
N VAL A 89 43.82 2.48 -5.97
CA VAL A 89 44.97 3.41 -5.96
C VAL A 89 45.40 3.71 -4.53
N LYS A 90 44.45 4.01 -3.63
CA LYS A 90 44.74 4.27 -2.21
C LYS A 90 45.39 3.06 -1.52
N LYS A 91 45.02 1.83 -1.91
CA LYS A 91 45.63 0.60 -1.37
C LYS A 91 47.04 0.38 -1.92
N GLU A 92 47.29 0.68 -3.19
CA GLU A 92 48.63 0.59 -3.79
C GLU A 92 49.61 1.56 -3.15
N LEU A 93 49.22 2.83 -2.98
CA LEU A 93 50.06 3.86 -2.34
C LEU A 93 50.36 3.57 -0.86
N ARG A 94 49.58 2.71 -0.20
CA ARG A 94 49.83 2.28 1.19
C ARG A 94 50.78 1.08 1.29
N LYS A 95 51.13 0.44 0.18
CA LYS A 95 52.12 -0.65 0.21
C LYS A 95 53.45 -0.08 0.68
N ARG A 96 54.16 -0.82 1.53
CA ARG A 96 55.51 -0.43 1.95
C ARG A 96 56.38 -0.33 0.70
N PRO A 97 57.19 0.73 0.55
CA PRO A 97 58.14 0.81 -0.55
C PRO A 97 59.07 -0.41 -0.50
N SER A 98 59.34 -0.98 -1.67
CA SER A 98 60.40 -1.98 -1.82
C SER A 98 61.72 -1.27 -1.54
N VAL A 99 62.29 -1.52 -0.37
CA VAL A 99 63.67 -1.12 -0.06
C VAL A 99 64.51 -2.31 -0.49
N ASP A 100 65.33 -2.15 -1.52
CA ASP A 100 66.42 -3.07 -1.80
C ASP A 100 67.52 -2.92 -0.74
#